data_AF-A0A8E0RKY1-F1
#
_entry.id   AF-A0A8E0RKY1-F1
#
_cell.length_a   1.000
_cell.length_b   1.000
_cell.length_c   1.000
_cell.angle_alpha   90.00
_cell.angle_beta   90.00
_cell.angle_gamma   90.00
#
_symmetry.space_group_name_H-M   'P 1'
#
loop_
_entity.id
_entity.type
_entity.pdbx_description
1 polymer ?
#
loop_
_entity_poly.entity_id
_entity_poly.type
_entity_poly.pdbx_seq_one_letter_code
_entity_poly.pdbx_strand_id
1 'polypeptide(L)'
;KQQVNPAHAKLLSQEFDFIDKDHSGQLTKDEIRACLELFGFSPNEAKSFIQQFDSNKDGKINKEEFMEAVHKIKLAQITEAQLRALFRKADKNNSGKICSKELQLYLKENHNVVSMAQVQAWIKKHDENGDKELNYEEFLSFLREHL
;
A
#
# COMPACT_ATOMS: atom_id res chain seq x y z
N LYS A 1 -11.55 -5.12 10.23
CA LYS A 1 -10.32 -4.70 10.96
C LYS A 1 -9.14 -5.04 10.07
N GLN A 2 -8.68 -4.10 9.24
CA GLN A 2 -7.64 -4.33 8.24
C GLN A 2 -6.30 -4.43 8.96
N GLN A 3 -5.64 -5.58 8.88
CA GLN A 3 -4.33 -5.82 9.48
C GLN A 3 -3.27 -5.15 8.62
N VAL A 4 -2.66 -4.10 9.17
CA VAL A 4 -1.47 -3.46 8.60
C VAL A 4 -0.32 -4.48 8.68
N ASN A 5 0.19 -4.90 7.52
CA ASN A 5 1.26 -5.90 7.40
C ASN A 5 2.47 -5.47 8.27
N PRO A 6 3.00 -6.33 9.18
CA PRO A 6 3.98 -5.93 10.18
C PRO A 6 5.30 -5.39 9.62
N ALA A 7 5.70 -5.78 8.41
CA ALA A 7 6.85 -5.20 7.72
C ALA A 7 6.60 -3.74 7.29
N HIS A 8 5.35 -3.42 6.93
CA HIS A 8 4.94 -2.07 6.57
C HIS A 8 4.78 -1.18 7.80
N ALA A 9 4.26 -1.71 8.90
CA ALA A 9 4.22 -1.00 10.18
C ALA A 9 5.63 -0.65 10.68
N LYS A 10 6.64 -1.49 10.41
CA LYS A 10 8.03 -1.25 10.81
C LYS A 10 8.69 -0.11 10.04
N LEU A 11 8.61 -0.13 8.70
CA LEU A 11 9.11 0.97 7.86
C LEU A 11 8.40 2.28 8.23
N LEU A 12 7.07 2.26 8.25
CA LEU A 12 6.25 3.41 8.63
C LEU A 12 6.60 3.95 10.02
N SER A 13 6.83 3.07 10.99
CA SER A 13 7.23 3.51 12.32
C SER A 13 8.63 4.08 12.34
N GLN A 14 9.57 3.60 11.51
CA GLN A 14 10.92 4.16 11.40
C GLN A 14 10.93 5.50 10.67
N GLU A 15 10.17 5.64 9.59
CA GLU A 15 10.00 6.91 8.88
C GLU A 15 9.26 7.91 9.76
N PHE A 16 8.22 7.49 10.49
CA PHE A 16 7.54 8.32 11.48
C PHE A 16 8.49 8.76 12.61
N ASP A 17 9.24 7.85 13.23
CA ASP A 17 10.24 8.19 14.27
C ASP A 17 11.34 9.14 13.74
N PHE A 18 11.66 9.04 12.45
CA PHE A 18 12.66 9.89 11.83
C PHE A 18 12.14 11.32 11.58
N ILE A 19 10.84 11.45 11.32
CA ILE A 19 10.16 12.74 11.12
C ILE A 19 9.79 13.37 12.46
N ASP A 20 9.29 12.58 13.42
CA ASP A 20 8.85 12.94 14.78
C ASP A 20 10.06 13.26 15.68
N LYS A 21 10.71 14.39 15.39
CA LYS A 21 11.93 14.85 16.05
C LYS A 21 11.72 15.11 17.54
N ASP A 22 10.52 15.54 17.91
CA ASP A 22 10.15 15.81 19.29
C ASP A 22 9.57 14.58 20.02
N HIS A 23 9.41 13.45 19.31
CA HIS A 23 8.79 12.22 19.81
C HIS A 23 7.42 12.47 20.44
N SER A 24 6.68 13.47 19.95
CA SER A 24 5.35 13.81 20.46
C SER A 24 4.29 12.79 20.04
N GLY A 25 4.60 11.92 19.07
CA GLY A 25 3.66 10.98 18.49
C GLY A 25 2.71 11.64 17.47
N GLN A 26 2.98 12.88 17.08
CA GLN A 26 2.21 13.64 16.08
C GLN A 26 3.17 14.40 15.18
N LEU A 27 3.03 14.30 13.86
CA LEU A 27 3.88 15.04 12.95
C LEU A 27 3.30 16.44 12.71
N THR A 28 4.02 17.47 13.14
CA THR A 28 3.64 18.86 12.85
C THR A 28 3.93 19.23 11.39
N LYS A 29 3.29 20.31 10.88
CA LYS A 29 3.54 20.78 9.49
C LYS A 29 5.00 21.02 9.20
N ASP A 30 5.72 21.57 10.18
CA ASP A 30 7.14 21.90 10.06
C ASP A 30 8.00 20.62 9.99
N GLU A 31 7.70 19.60 10.77
CA GLU A 31 8.41 18.31 10.73
C GLU A 31 8.18 17.56 9.42
N ILE A 32 6.92 17.49 8.97
CA ILE A 32 6.56 16.86 7.68
C ILE A 32 7.24 17.61 6.54
N ARG A 33 7.19 18.94 6.55
CA ARG A 33 7.82 19.76 5.54
C ARG A 33 9.33 19.57 5.52
N ALA A 34 9.99 19.59 6.68
CA ALA A 34 11.43 19.39 6.78
C ALA A 34 11.84 18.00 6.25
N CYS A 35 11.05 16.97 6.55
CA CYS A 35 11.31 15.65 5.98
C CYS A 35 11.04 15.57 4.48
N LEU A 36 9.93 16.12 3.99
CA LEU A 36 9.65 16.11 2.56
C LEU A 36 10.71 16.89 1.76
N GLU A 37 11.21 18.02 2.29
CA GLU A 37 12.35 18.73 1.70
C GLU A 37 13.64 17.88 1.72
N LEU A 38 13.89 17.09 2.78
CA LEU A 38 15.01 16.15 2.84
C LEU A 38 14.91 15.00 1.82
N PHE A 39 13.70 14.55 1.50
CA PHE A 39 13.42 13.58 0.45
C PHE A 39 13.39 14.19 -0.97
N GLY A 40 13.61 15.51 -1.09
CA GLY A 40 13.70 16.22 -2.37
C GLY A 40 12.36 16.73 -2.91
N PHE A 41 11.29 16.74 -2.11
CA PHE A 41 10.00 17.32 -2.50
C PHE A 41 10.01 18.83 -2.32
N SER A 42 9.29 19.52 -3.21
CA SER A 42 9.15 20.97 -3.18
C SER A 42 8.26 21.42 -2.01
N PRO A 43 8.41 22.65 -1.49
CA PRO A 43 7.56 23.18 -0.42
C PRO A 43 6.06 23.16 -0.76
N ASN A 44 5.72 23.34 -2.04
CA ASN A 44 4.34 23.24 -2.53
C ASN A 44 3.82 21.80 -2.50
N GLU A 45 4.63 20.82 -2.86
CA GLU A 45 4.26 19.40 -2.78
C GLU A 45 4.06 18.99 -1.33
N ALA A 46 4.95 19.41 -0.43
CA ALA A 46 4.79 19.21 1.01
C ALA A 46 3.49 19.84 1.55
N LYS A 47 3.15 21.04 1.09
CA LYS A 47 1.91 21.72 1.50
C LYS A 47 0.66 21.02 0.97
N SER A 48 0.67 20.58 -0.29
CA SER A 48 -0.42 19.79 -0.89
C SER A 48 -0.56 18.41 -0.23
N PHE A 49 0.55 17.79 0.14
CA PHE A 49 0.60 16.56 0.90
C PHE A 49 -0.07 16.76 2.26
N ILE A 50 0.40 17.73 3.06
CA ILE A 50 -0.20 18.04 4.36
C ILE A 50 -1.70 18.33 4.20
N GLN A 51 -2.12 19.14 3.23
CA GLN A 51 -3.55 19.43 3.02
C GLN A 51 -4.40 18.22 2.61
N GLN A 52 -3.82 17.23 1.92
CA GLN A 52 -4.55 16.01 1.56
C GLN A 52 -4.70 15.04 2.74
N PHE A 53 -3.78 15.08 3.71
CA PHE A 53 -3.70 14.07 4.77
C PHE A 53 -4.10 14.59 6.15
N ASP A 54 -4.01 15.91 6.39
CA ASP A 54 -4.58 16.66 7.53
C ASP A 54 -6.11 16.73 7.39
N SER A 55 -6.77 15.57 7.54
CA SER A 55 -8.21 15.39 7.31
C SER A 55 -9.03 16.10 8.38
N ASN A 56 -8.52 16.11 9.62
CA ASN A 56 -9.11 16.85 10.73
C ASN A 56 -8.82 18.37 10.68
N LYS A 57 -7.92 18.82 9.80
CA LYS A 57 -7.47 20.21 9.67
C LYS A 57 -6.95 20.82 10.97
N ASP A 58 -6.49 19.98 11.90
CA ASP A 58 -5.91 20.44 13.16
C ASP A 58 -4.48 20.98 12.96
N GLY A 59 -3.93 20.73 11.77
CA GLY A 59 -2.64 21.19 11.38
C GLY A 59 -1.49 20.27 11.77
N LYS A 60 -1.80 19.04 12.16
CA LYS A 60 -0.87 17.98 12.49
C LYS A 60 -1.34 16.71 11.78
N ILE A 61 -0.42 15.79 11.54
CA ILE A 61 -0.77 14.46 11.05
C ILE A 61 -0.52 13.50 12.20
N ASN A 62 -1.60 12.96 12.74
CA ASN A 62 -1.48 11.92 13.74
C ASN A 62 -1.09 10.58 13.08
N LYS A 63 -0.73 9.58 13.89
CA LYS A 63 -0.28 8.27 13.41
C LYS A 63 -1.30 7.56 12.51
N GLU A 64 -2.59 7.78 12.74
CA GLU A 64 -3.68 7.16 11.96
C GLU A 64 -3.80 7.83 10.59
N GLU A 65 -3.78 9.15 10.55
CA GLU A 65 -3.74 9.95 9.31
C GLU A 65 -2.46 9.68 8.50
N PHE A 66 -1.32 9.50 9.16
CA PHE A 66 -0.06 9.13 8.50
C PHE A 66 -0.13 7.73 7.88
N MET A 67 -0.73 6.76 8.56
CA MET A 67 -0.92 5.42 8.00
C MET A 67 -1.86 5.46 6.79
N GLU A 68 -2.96 6.21 6.87
CA GLU A 68 -3.88 6.38 5.74
C GLU A 68 -3.21 7.12 4.57
N ALA A 69 -2.38 8.11 4.88
CA ALA A 69 -1.59 8.85 3.92
C ALA A 69 -0.64 7.95 3.15
N VAL A 70 0.19 7.18 3.86
CA VAL A 70 1.15 6.29 3.21
C VAL A 70 0.45 5.16 2.47
N HIS A 71 -0.73 4.73 2.90
CA HIS A 71 -1.54 3.79 2.13
C HIS A 71 -1.92 4.37 0.75
N LYS A 72 -2.45 5.60 0.72
CA LYS A 72 -2.78 6.33 -0.51
C LYS A 72 -1.54 6.62 -1.37
N ILE A 73 -0.42 7.01 -0.76
CA ILE A 73 0.81 7.33 -1.48
C ILE A 73 1.47 6.08 -2.03
N LYS A 74 1.47 4.96 -1.30
CA LYS A 74 1.96 3.68 -1.84
C LYS A 74 1.13 3.27 -3.04
N LEU A 75 -0.19 3.34 -2.98
CA LEU A 75 -1.01 3.02 -4.16
C LEU A 75 -0.68 3.89 -5.38
N ALA A 76 -0.34 5.16 -5.17
CA ALA A 76 0.06 6.08 -6.23
C ALA A 76 1.54 5.94 -6.67
N GLN A 77 2.43 5.45 -5.81
CA GLN A 77 3.88 5.38 -6.05
C GLN A 77 4.43 3.98 -6.29
N ILE A 78 3.62 2.92 -6.22
CA ILE A 78 4.09 1.59 -6.63
C ILE A 78 4.42 1.67 -8.13
N THR A 79 5.72 1.63 -8.42
CA THR A 79 6.24 1.63 -9.78
C THR A 79 5.85 0.34 -10.50
N GLU A 80 5.82 0.38 -11.84
CA GLU A 80 5.59 -0.83 -12.64
C GLU A 80 6.59 -1.95 -12.29
N ALA A 81 7.83 -1.60 -11.94
CA ALA A 81 8.83 -2.56 -11.50
C ALA A 81 8.44 -3.26 -10.19
N GLN A 82 7.89 -2.52 -9.22
CA GLN A 82 7.40 -3.10 -7.97
C GLN A 82 6.12 -3.92 -8.18
N LEU A 83 5.21 -3.46 -9.05
CA LEU A 83 4.03 -4.24 -9.45
C LEU A 83 4.42 -5.57 -10.10
N ARG A 84 5.37 -5.54 -11.03
CA ARG A 84 5.95 -6.75 -11.64
C ARG A 84 6.61 -7.66 -10.61
N ALA A 85 7.31 -7.10 -9.63
CA ALA A 85 7.92 -7.89 -8.56
C ALA A 85 6.85 -8.58 -7.70
N LEU A 86 5.75 -7.91 -7.36
CA LEU A 86 4.63 -8.51 -6.64
C LEU A 86 3.93 -9.59 -7.48
N PHE A 87 3.70 -9.32 -8.77
CA PHE A 87 3.13 -10.28 -9.70
C PHE A 87 3.99 -11.54 -9.78
N ARG A 88 5.30 -11.42 -9.98
CA ARG A 88 6.24 -12.56 -9.98
C ARG A 88 6.30 -13.29 -8.65
N LYS A 89 6.06 -12.60 -7.54
CA LYS A 89 6.03 -13.22 -6.22
C LYS A 89 4.76 -14.07 -6.02
N ALA A 90 3.65 -13.67 -6.65
CA ALA A 90 2.40 -14.41 -6.66
C ALA A 90 2.41 -15.54 -7.69
N ASP A 91 2.92 -15.30 -8.91
CA ASP A 91 3.09 -16.26 -10.02
C ASP A 91 4.26 -17.21 -9.76
N LYS A 92 4.06 -18.20 -8.87
CA LYS A 92 5.10 -19.15 -8.44
C LYS A 92 5.55 -20.06 -9.58
N ASN A 93 4.65 -20.41 -10.50
CA ASN A 93 4.96 -21.27 -11.64
C ASN A 93 5.52 -20.50 -12.85
N ASN A 94 5.63 -19.17 -12.79
CA ASN A 94 6.02 -18.28 -13.88
C ASN A 94 5.20 -18.51 -15.16
N SER A 95 3.92 -18.85 -15.00
CA SER A 95 3.00 -19.04 -16.14
C SER A 95 2.64 -17.71 -16.82
N GLY A 96 2.93 -16.57 -16.18
CA GLY A 96 2.47 -15.26 -16.62
C GLY A 96 1.03 -14.97 -16.20
N LYS A 97 0.44 -15.84 -15.37
CA LYS A 97 -0.91 -15.70 -14.80
C LYS A 97 -0.90 -16.21 -13.36
N ILE A 98 -1.83 -15.71 -12.55
CA ILE A 98 -1.96 -16.10 -11.14
C ILE A 98 -3.22 -16.95 -10.99
N CYS A 99 -3.05 -18.23 -10.74
CA CYS A 99 -4.20 -19.12 -10.49
C CYS A 99 -4.75 -18.95 -9.06
N SER A 100 -5.92 -19.51 -8.78
CA SER A 100 -6.55 -19.43 -7.45
C SER A 100 -5.71 -19.99 -6.30
N LYS A 101 -4.87 -21.00 -6.58
CA LYS A 101 -3.95 -21.55 -5.56
C LYS A 101 -2.80 -20.59 -5.28
N GLU A 102 -2.25 -19.97 -6.32
CA GLU A 102 -1.15 -19.01 -6.22
C GLU A 102 -1.58 -17.75 -5.48
N LEU A 103 -2.75 -17.20 -5.83
CA LEU A 103 -3.31 -16.05 -5.13
C LEU A 103 -3.58 -16.37 -3.65
N GLN A 104 -4.13 -17.55 -3.36
CA GLN A 104 -4.34 -17.98 -1.98
C GLN A 104 -3.03 -18.10 -1.20
N LEU A 105 -1.99 -18.69 -1.79
CA LEU A 105 -0.67 -18.83 -1.17
C LEU A 105 -0.04 -17.46 -0.93
N TYR A 106 -0.09 -16.57 -1.92
CA TYR A 106 0.38 -15.19 -1.80
C TYR A 106 -0.31 -14.45 -0.66
N LEU A 107 -1.62 -14.58 -0.52
CA LEU A 107 -2.39 -13.93 0.55
C LEU A 107 -2.12 -14.54 1.93
N LYS A 108 -1.94 -15.86 2.00
CA LYS A 108 -1.49 -16.56 3.22
C LYS A 108 -0.10 -16.12 3.67
N GLU A 109 0.85 -15.98 2.73
CA GLU A 109 2.21 -15.49 3.01
C GLU A 109 2.20 -14.03 3.50
N ASN A 110 1.19 -13.24 3.12
CA ASN A 110 0.99 -11.87 3.59
C ASN A 110 0.05 -11.76 4.81
N HIS A 111 -0.08 -12.82 5.62
CA HIS A 111 -0.85 -12.87 6.87
C HIS A 111 -2.37 -12.64 6.76
N ASN A 112 -2.96 -12.78 5.57
CA ASN A 112 -4.41 -12.78 5.42
C ASN A 112 -4.94 -14.23 5.33
N VAL A 113 -5.75 -14.63 6.32
CA VAL A 113 -6.48 -15.90 6.27
C VAL A 113 -7.64 -15.75 5.29
N VAL A 114 -7.43 -16.21 4.06
CA VAL A 114 -8.45 -16.21 2.99
C VAL A 114 -8.85 -17.63 2.61
N SER A 115 -10.16 -17.86 2.51
CA SER A 115 -10.72 -19.14 2.06
C SER A 115 -10.64 -19.27 0.53
N MET A 116 -10.60 -20.51 0.02
CA MET A 116 -10.64 -20.74 -1.44
C MET A 116 -11.90 -20.14 -2.10
N ALA A 117 -13.02 -20.12 -1.39
CA ALA A 117 -14.26 -19.52 -1.87
C ALA A 117 -14.13 -18.00 -2.06
N GLN A 118 -13.46 -17.31 -1.12
CA GLN A 118 -13.19 -15.88 -1.25
C GLN A 118 -12.21 -15.59 -2.38
N VAL A 119 -11.14 -16.39 -2.51
CA VAL A 119 -10.17 -16.24 -3.59
C VAL A 119 -10.83 -16.44 -4.96
N GLN A 120 -11.69 -17.45 -5.10
CA GLN A 120 -12.47 -17.66 -6.32
C GLN A 120 -13.44 -16.51 -6.60
N ALA A 121 -14.06 -15.94 -5.58
CA ALA A 121 -14.94 -14.78 -5.75
C ALA A 121 -14.17 -13.55 -6.24
N TRP A 122 -12.95 -13.33 -5.74
CA TRP A 122 -12.08 -12.24 -6.18
C TRP A 122 -11.59 -12.45 -7.60
N ILE A 123 -11.11 -13.65 -7.92
CA ILE A 123 -10.71 -13.98 -9.29
C ILE A 123 -11.89 -13.77 -10.21
N LYS A 124 -13.05 -14.38 -9.94
CA LYS A 124 -14.25 -14.22 -10.78
C LYS A 124 -14.70 -12.77 -10.96
N LYS A 125 -14.37 -11.88 -10.03
CA LYS A 125 -14.72 -10.46 -10.11
C LYS A 125 -13.76 -9.68 -11.03
N HIS A 126 -12.49 -10.07 -11.07
CA HIS A 126 -11.43 -9.37 -11.80
C HIS A 126 -10.94 -10.10 -13.06
N ASP A 127 -11.34 -11.36 -13.24
CA ASP A 127 -11.12 -12.21 -14.41
C ASP A 127 -12.06 -11.75 -15.54
N GLU A 128 -11.54 -10.86 -16.38
CA GLU A 128 -12.27 -10.29 -17.53
C GLU A 128 -12.22 -11.24 -18.72
N ASN A 129 -11.14 -12.01 -18.85
CA ASN A 129 -10.95 -12.93 -19.96
C ASN A 129 -11.64 -14.30 -19.76
N GLY A 130 -12.12 -14.59 -18.56
CA GLY A 130 -12.87 -15.79 -18.18
C GLY A 130 -12.01 -17.05 -18.05
N ASP A 131 -10.69 -16.94 -17.91
CA ASP A 131 -9.76 -18.06 -17.86
C ASP A 131 -9.58 -18.65 -16.45
N LYS A 132 -10.22 -18.05 -15.44
CA LYS A 132 -10.15 -18.40 -14.00
C LYS A 132 -8.78 -18.18 -13.38
N GLU A 133 -7.93 -17.42 -14.04
CA GLU A 133 -6.63 -16.96 -13.58
C GLU A 133 -6.64 -15.42 -13.62
N LEU A 134 -5.63 -14.78 -13.01
CA LEU A 134 -5.44 -13.34 -13.14
C LEU A 134 -4.18 -13.10 -13.94
N ASN A 135 -4.34 -12.51 -15.13
CA ASN A 135 -3.20 -11.99 -15.87
C ASN A 135 -2.63 -10.74 -15.18
N TYR A 136 -1.53 -10.20 -15.72
CA TYR A 136 -0.87 -9.03 -15.13
C TYR A 136 -1.82 -7.85 -14.93
N GLU A 137 -2.62 -7.50 -15.95
CA GLU A 137 -3.54 -6.35 -15.91
C GLU A 137 -4.68 -6.56 -14.92
N GLU A 138 -5.25 -7.77 -14.90
CA GLU A 138 -6.32 -8.14 -13.96
C GLU A 138 -5.82 -8.14 -12.50
N PHE A 139 -4.59 -8.62 -12.27
CA PHE A 139 -3.94 -8.54 -10.97
C PHE A 139 -3.64 -7.09 -10.55
N LEU A 140 -3.28 -6.21 -11.49
CA LEU A 140 -3.13 -4.78 -11.19
C LEU A 140 -4.45 -4.15 -10.76
N SER A 141 -5.53 -4.44 -11.48
CA SER A 141 -6.87 -3.95 -11.14
C SER A 141 -7.31 -4.47 -9.77
N PHE A 142 -7.04 -5.75 -9.47
CA PHE A 142 -7.26 -6.32 -8.15
C PHE A 142 -6.44 -5.59 -7.07
N LEU A 143 -5.14 -5.39 -7.28
CA LEU A 143 -4.28 -4.70 -6.32
C LEU A 143 -4.74 -3.26 -6.09
N ARG A 144 -5.16 -2.53 -7.13
CA ARG A 144 -5.65 -1.16 -6.99
C ARG A 144 -6.97 -1.05 -6.22
N GLU A 145 -7.78 -2.10 -6.20
CA GLU A 145 -9.08 -2.11 -5.51
C GLU A 145 -8.99 -2.66 -4.07
N HIS A 146 -8.06 -3.57 -3.79
CA HIS A 146 -7.98 -4.30 -2.52
C HIS A 146 -6.74 -3.99 -1.66
N LEU A 147 -5.73 -3.28 -2.18
CA LEU A 147 -4.73 -2.57 -1.38
C LEU A 147 -5.16 -1.12 -1.19
#